data_AF-A0A954DX96-F1
#
_entry.id   AF-A0A954DX96-F1
#
_cell.length_a   1.000
_cell.length_b   1.000
_cell.length_c   1.000
_cell.angle_alpha   90.00
_cell.angle_beta   90.00
_cell.angle_gamma   90.00
#
_symmetry.space_group_name_H-M   'P 1'
#
loop_
_entity.id
_entity.type
_entity.pdbx_description
1 polymer ?
#
loop_
_entity_poly.entity_id
_entity_poly.type
_entity_poly.pdbx_seq_one_letter_code
_entity_poly.pdbx_strand_id
1 'polypeptide(L)'
;MTALVLCLALFSSLPSAAAQDSFDRRLADLGGWVDLLDNSAFEAPASKVAPDRIPWWTVSSGTATLREIEAPNIVETHYGRLRLEPGSAIEQPIALPPGSVDSLQFDCMAVNVWFIVRDDTGRELRRRIRHFAENHPPGDAIAIPAFETRFVMRDLEGWKEGELTPRLTIRLEAADGPHPSEVGYCHAYADLPWTTRDGLRTELVTELEWIFDNWFERGLDRVGPRETAFLSTVFDCKTGASLMHLEGGAHPFYALLGRALAVHEDAEWRARYEAYLQDLFELAFHPETGLPRVWNVERDIADDETPREVAYAMGHLLDIAEEGPEAWRERALEQAVRIGEVVLARGVLPDGEIAARYRPRDGEPNTSYPPLRRLDVPCELARLGALTGDDRYTAAARDAFAQFEFTHSWPGTWDAIDPGFDDNFGHYAARAVKAWEAHPGEPAFRNVAEGGARHYLPIWRDALQLGGNIAADQVRCWKILRDVAALEPSLKPEVRELLYLAARNHYRGQQYSDGTWGDVTIYQFDPKAYLEVGDLPGIARNLVEGLAFVYEDDLDLATDEQRALFTSVFRSSRDHYKREYGYLSTRTERAGANPAGGGVRLAAGMVEMLHQLGDESR
;
A
#
# COMPACT_ATOMS: atom_id res chain seq x y z
N MET A 1 36.39 -51.72 -37.95
CA MET A 1 36.81 -50.33 -37.73
C MET A 1 36.04 -49.39 -38.67
N THR A 2 34.71 -49.44 -38.61
CA THR A 2 33.82 -48.53 -39.34
C THR A 2 32.49 -48.51 -38.58
N ALA A 3 32.30 -47.53 -37.69
CA ALA A 3 31.02 -47.10 -37.11
C ALA A 3 31.30 -46.17 -35.90
N LEU A 4 31.76 -44.94 -36.15
CA LEU A 4 31.86 -43.91 -35.12
C LEU A 4 31.68 -42.51 -35.75
N VAL A 5 30.59 -42.32 -36.53
CA VAL A 5 30.26 -41.01 -37.14
C VAL A 5 28.76 -40.67 -37.06
N LEU A 6 27.90 -41.47 -36.39
CA LEU A 6 26.43 -41.27 -36.48
C LEU A 6 25.66 -41.03 -35.16
N CYS A 7 26.31 -40.60 -34.07
CA CYS A 7 25.61 -40.31 -32.80
C CYS A 7 25.70 -38.85 -32.30
N LEU A 8 26.30 -37.93 -33.07
CA LEU A 8 26.45 -36.52 -32.66
C LEU A 8 25.36 -35.57 -33.18
N ALA A 9 24.26 -36.08 -33.74
CA ALA A 9 23.21 -35.28 -34.36
C ALA A 9 21.80 -35.42 -33.74
N LEU A 10 21.69 -35.98 -32.52
CA LEU A 10 20.39 -36.16 -31.83
C LEU A 10 20.25 -35.42 -30.48
N PHE A 11 21.19 -34.53 -30.13
CA PHE A 11 21.19 -33.81 -28.84
C PHE A 11 20.84 -32.31 -28.96
N SER A 12 19.74 -31.98 -29.66
CA SER A 12 19.24 -30.60 -29.74
C SER A 12 17.79 -30.42 -29.26
N SER A 13 17.29 -31.32 -28.41
CA SER A 13 16.00 -31.16 -27.74
C SER A 13 16.19 -31.02 -26.23
N LEU A 14 16.78 -29.90 -25.82
CA LEU A 14 16.56 -29.30 -24.50
C LEU A 14 15.47 -28.23 -24.65
N PRO A 15 14.67 -27.94 -23.61
CA PRO A 15 13.60 -26.95 -23.72
C PRO A 15 14.25 -25.59 -23.97
N SER A 16 14.25 -25.18 -25.24
CA SER A 16 14.75 -23.90 -25.70
C SER A 16 13.77 -22.81 -25.30
N ALA A 17 14.07 -21.55 -25.63
CA ALA A 17 13.18 -20.40 -25.55
C ALA A 17 11.70 -20.70 -25.93
N ALA A 18 11.41 -21.75 -26.71
CA ALA A 18 10.07 -22.27 -26.96
C ALA A 18 9.28 -22.74 -25.71
N ALA A 19 9.92 -23.16 -24.61
CA ALA A 19 9.23 -23.55 -23.37
C ALA A 19 8.76 -22.31 -22.60
N GLN A 20 9.63 -21.30 -22.48
CA GLN A 20 9.34 -19.99 -21.91
C GLN A 20 8.34 -19.22 -22.77
N ASP A 21 8.53 -19.23 -24.10
CA ASP A 21 7.62 -18.60 -25.07
C ASP A 21 6.29 -19.38 -25.21
N SER A 22 6.23 -20.68 -24.88
CA SER A 22 4.95 -21.41 -24.72
C SER A 22 4.31 -21.21 -23.35
N PHE A 23 5.10 -20.87 -22.34
CA PHE A 23 4.65 -20.55 -20.98
C PHE A 23 4.09 -19.13 -20.94
N ASP A 24 4.77 -18.15 -21.54
CA ASP A 24 4.33 -16.78 -21.74
C ASP A 24 3.11 -16.71 -22.68
N ARG A 25 3.07 -17.51 -23.76
CA ARG A 25 1.88 -17.61 -24.62
C ARG A 25 0.71 -18.36 -23.97
N ARG A 26 0.95 -19.26 -23.01
CA ARG A 26 -0.13 -19.92 -22.25
C ARG A 26 -0.61 -19.07 -21.08
N LEU A 27 0.26 -18.27 -20.45
CA LEU A 27 -0.11 -17.22 -19.51
C LEU A 27 -0.94 -16.14 -20.21
N ALA A 28 -0.64 -15.82 -21.47
CA ALA A 28 -1.46 -14.93 -22.29
C ALA A 28 -2.87 -15.48 -22.58
N ASP A 29 -3.07 -16.81 -22.57
CA ASP A 29 -4.39 -17.46 -22.68
C ASP A 29 -5.10 -17.59 -21.31
N LEU A 30 -4.43 -17.25 -20.20
CA LEU A 30 -4.86 -17.40 -18.80
C LEU A 30 -5.18 -16.06 -18.13
N GLY A 31 -5.89 -15.16 -18.82
CA GLY A 31 -6.32 -13.89 -18.21
C GLY A 31 -6.92 -14.11 -16.80
N GLY A 32 -6.26 -13.58 -15.77
CA GLY A 32 -6.67 -13.70 -14.35
C GLY A 32 -5.76 -14.54 -13.44
N TRP A 33 -4.79 -15.29 -13.98
CA TRP A 33 -3.89 -16.11 -13.16
C TRP A 33 -2.67 -15.34 -12.65
N VAL A 34 -2.47 -15.35 -11.32
CA VAL A 34 -1.37 -14.66 -10.63
C VAL A 34 -0.51 -15.68 -9.88
N ASP A 35 0.81 -15.65 -10.04
CA ASP A 35 1.72 -16.39 -9.16
C ASP A 35 1.74 -15.70 -7.79
N LEU A 36 1.32 -16.41 -6.75
CA LEU A 36 1.24 -15.89 -5.39
C LEU A 36 2.53 -16.08 -4.60
N LEU A 37 3.52 -16.79 -5.15
CA LEU A 37 4.84 -16.92 -4.53
C LEU A 37 5.81 -15.86 -5.05
N ASP A 38 6.62 -15.34 -4.15
CA ASP A 38 7.73 -14.45 -4.42
C ASP A 38 9.05 -15.24 -4.47
N ASN A 39 9.94 -14.82 -5.36
CA ASN A 39 11.22 -15.50 -5.60
C ASN A 39 11.04 -17.00 -5.86
N SER A 40 10.00 -17.34 -6.63
CA SER A 40 9.60 -18.70 -6.99
C SER A 40 10.73 -19.50 -7.66
N ALA A 41 11.64 -18.83 -8.38
CA ALA A 41 12.79 -19.42 -9.04
C ALA A 41 14.13 -19.24 -8.28
N PHE A 42 14.09 -18.71 -7.05
CA PHE A 42 15.26 -18.52 -6.20
C PHE A 42 16.39 -17.68 -6.82
N GLU A 43 16.06 -16.78 -7.74
CA GLU A 43 17.02 -15.95 -8.49
C GLU A 43 17.63 -14.83 -7.65
N ALA A 44 16.94 -14.41 -6.58
CA ALA A 44 17.48 -13.41 -5.69
C ALA A 44 18.68 -13.96 -4.90
N PRO A 45 19.82 -13.25 -4.90
CA PRO A 45 21.03 -13.73 -4.24
C PRO A 45 20.84 -13.77 -2.73
N ALA A 46 21.69 -14.55 -2.06
CA ALA A 46 21.73 -14.57 -0.60
C ALA A 46 22.04 -13.15 -0.06
N SER A 47 21.32 -12.76 1.00
CA SER A 47 21.48 -11.44 1.59
C SER A 47 22.87 -11.28 2.22
N LYS A 48 23.49 -10.11 2.01
CA LYS A 48 24.75 -9.75 2.68
C LYS A 48 24.54 -9.37 4.15
N VAL A 49 23.37 -8.84 4.49
CA VAL A 49 23.04 -8.37 5.85
C VAL A 49 22.44 -9.48 6.72
N ALA A 50 21.86 -10.52 6.10
CA ALA A 50 21.38 -11.72 6.78
C ALA A 50 21.64 -12.99 5.93
N PRO A 51 22.88 -13.51 5.90
CA PRO A 51 23.26 -14.63 5.02
C PRO A 51 22.55 -15.97 5.32
N ASP A 52 21.94 -16.07 6.50
CA ASP A 52 21.14 -17.22 6.96
C ASP A 52 19.68 -17.17 6.49
N ARG A 53 19.25 -16.04 5.90
CA ARG A 53 17.90 -15.85 5.37
C ARG A 53 17.85 -16.14 3.87
N ILE A 54 16.72 -16.70 3.45
CA ILE A 54 16.37 -16.86 2.04
C ILE A 54 15.37 -15.74 1.69
N PRO A 55 15.63 -14.90 0.68
CA PRO A 55 14.71 -13.84 0.31
C PRO A 55 13.28 -14.38 0.07
N TRP A 56 12.29 -13.80 0.75
CA TRP A 56 10.85 -14.13 0.78
C TRP A 56 10.46 -15.48 1.39
N TRP A 57 11.42 -16.27 1.88
CA TRP A 57 11.18 -17.59 2.46
C TRP A 57 11.67 -17.68 3.90
N THR A 58 10.78 -18.08 4.80
CA THR A 58 11.12 -18.34 6.20
C THR A 58 11.73 -19.73 6.32
N VAL A 59 12.95 -19.83 6.86
CA VAL A 59 13.54 -21.12 7.23
C VAL A 59 12.87 -21.60 8.53
N SER A 60 11.87 -22.49 8.42
CA SER A 60 11.09 -22.95 9.56
C SER A 60 11.71 -24.14 10.29
N SER A 61 12.65 -24.85 9.67
CA SER A 61 13.53 -25.80 10.35
C SER A 61 14.84 -26.04 9.60
N GLY A 62 15.87 -26.48 10.33
CA GLY A 62 17.14 -26.94 9.76
C GLY A 62 17.94 -25.85 9.04
N THR A 63 18.59 -26.24 7.94
CA THR A 63 19.49 -25.41 7.16
C THR A 63 19.11 -25.44 5.68
N ALA A 64 18.86 -24.26 5.11
CA ALA A 64 18.64 -24.05 3.69
C ALA A 64 19.80 -23.24 3.10
N THR A 65 20.22 -23.56 1.88
CA THR A 65 21.29 -22.81 1.19
C THR A 65 20.92 -22.53 -0.26
N LEU A 66 21.12 -21.29 -0.68
CA LEU A 66 21.05 -20.90 -2.10
C LEU A 66 22.40 -21.17 -2.76
N ARG A 67 22.36 -21.83 -3.92
CA ARG A 67 23.53 -22.01 -4.78
C ARG A 67 23.28 -21.31 -6.11
N GLU A 68 24.17 -20.40 -6.46
CA GLU A 68 24.23 -19.88 -7.82
C GLU A 68 24.77 -20.97 -8.74
N ILE A 69 24.04 -21.27 -9.81
CA ILE A 69 24.51 -22.15 -10.87
C ILE A 69 24.88 -21.28 -12.07
N GLU A 70 26.17 -21.23 -12.40
CA GLU A 70 26.60 -20.80 -13.73
C GLU A 70 26.21 -21.89 -14.73
N ALA A 71 25.23 -21.63 -15.59
CA ALA A 71 24.91 -22.52 -16.69
C ALA A 71 25.99 -22.40 -17.77
N PRO A 72 26.86 -23.42 -17.99
CA PRO A 72 27.81 -23.33 -19.07
C PRO A 72 27.02 -23.48 -20.39
N ASN A 73 27.02 -22.42 -21.19
CA ASN A 73 26.43 -22.32 -22.54
C ASN A 73 25.00 -21.76 -22.68
N ILE A 74 24.42 -21.15 -21.64
CA ILE A 74 23.25 -20.27 -21.81
C ILE A 74 23.69 -18.87 -21.41
N VAL A 75 23.81 -18.00 -22.42
CA VAL A 75 24.07 -16.57 -22.20
C VAL A 75 22.84 -16.02 -21.46
N GLU A 76 23.07 -15.47 -20.26
CA GLU A 76 22.14 -14.60 -19.49
C GLU A 76 21.01 -15.20 -18.62
N THR A 77 21.09 -16.43 -18.12
CA THR A 77 20.14 -16.86 -17.05
C THR A 77 20.83 -17.54 -15.88
N HIS A 78 20.95 -16.81 -14.77
CA HIS A 78 21.37 -17.34 -13.47
C HIS A 78 20.15 -17.98 -12.80
N TYR A 79 20.12 -19.30 -12.68
CA TYR A 79 19.14 -19.98 -11.83
C TYR A 79 19.76 -20.18 -10.45
N GLY A 80 19.10 -19.68 -9.41
CA GLY A 80 19.40 -20.12 -8.06
C GLY A 80 18.84 -21.52 -7.85
N ARG A 81 19.63 -22.39 -7.22
CA ARG A 81 19.14 -23.69 -6.77
C ARG A 81 19.15 -23.71 -5.25
N LEU A 82 17.98 -23.91 -4.67
CA LEU A 82 17.82 -24.11 -3.25
C LEU A 82 18.19 -25.56 -2.91
N ARG A 83 19.02 -25.72 -1.88
CA ARG A 83 19.34 -27.01 -1.27
C ARG A 83 18.85 -27.04 0.17
N LEU A 84 18.10 -28.09 0.51
CA LEU A 84 17.60 -28.35 1.85
C LEU A 84 18.36 -29.55 2.44
N GLU A 85 18.98 -29.35 3.60
CA GLU A 85 19.60 -30.46 4.34
C GLU A 85 18.52 -31.33 5.03
N PRO A 86 18.79 -32.60 5.39
CA PRO A 86 17.80 -33.45 6.06
C PRO A 86 17.18 -32.79 7.30
N GLY A 87 15.85 -32.83 7.41
CA GLY A 87 15.10 -32.16 8.48
C GLY A 87 14.89 -30.64 8.29
N SER A 88 15.31 -30.09 7.15
CA SER A 88 15.15 -28.66 6.84
C SER A 88 13.86 -28.40 6.09
N ALA A 89 13.25 -27.25 6.37
CA ALA A 89 12.07 -26.78 5.68
C ALA A 89 12.13 -25.27 5.52
N ILE A 90 11.58 -24.80 4.39
CA ILE A 90 11.29 -23.40 4.15
C ILE A 90 9.81 -23.21 3.88
N GLU A 91 9.29 -22.04 4.20
CA GLU A 91 7.88 -21.72 4.01
C GLU A 91 7.64 -20.28 3.61
N GLN A 92 6.57 -20.08 2.84
CA GLN A 92 6.09 -18.77 2.41
C GLN A 92 4.56 -18.73 2.49
N PRO A 93 3.97 -17.69 3.10
CA PRO A 93 2.53 -17.52 3.11
C PRO A 93 2.01 -17.05 1.76
N ILE A 94 0.81 -17.49 1.39
CA ILE A 94 0.04 -16.98 0.25
C ILE A 94 -1.34 -16.54 0.74
N ALA A 95 -1.90 -15.52 0.08
CA ALA A 95 -3.23 -15.00 0.39
C ALA A 95 -4.17 -15.21 -0.78
N LEU A 96 -5.40 -15.64 -0.48
CA LEU A 96 -6.44 -15.93 -1.48
C LEU A 96 -7.77 -15.34 -1.05
N PRO A 97 -8.58 -14.78 -1.97
CA PRO A 97 -9.94 -14.39 -1.63
C PRO A 97 -10.75 -15.59 -1.15
N PRO A 98 -11.73 -15.38 -0.24
CA PRO A 98 -12.65 -16.44 0.16
C PRO A 98 -13.25 -17.16 -1.05
N GLY A 99 -13.21 -18.50 -1.06
CA GLY A 99 -13.69 -19.33 -2.16
C GLY A 99 -12.70 -19.57 -3.31
N SER A 100 -11.50 -19.00 -3.27
CA SER A 100 -10.51 -19.14 -4.37
C SER A 100 -9.50 -20.27 -4.17
N VAL A 101 -9.53 -20.97 -3.03
CA VAL A 101 -8.58 -22.05 -2.71
C VAL A 101 -8.58 -23.16 -3.76
N ASP A 102 -9.76 -23.50 -4.27
CA ASP A 102 -9.92 -24.59 -5.24
C ASP A 102 -9.30 -24.25 -6.62
N SER A 103 -9.02 -22.98 -6.88
CA SER A 103 -8.34 -22.53 -8.11
C SER A 103 -6.84 -22.82 -8.11
N LEU A 104 -6.21 -23.11 -6.96
CA LEU A 104 -4.76 -23.20 -6.89
C LEU A 104 -4.16 -24.29 -7.80
N GLN A 105 -3.19 -23.86 -8.61
CA GLN A 105 -2.33 -24.70 -9.42
C GLN A 105 -0.87 -24.48 -9.04
N PHE A 106 -0.09 -25.55 -9.03
CA PHE A 106 1.32 -25.50 -8.68
C PHE A 106 2.16 -25.96 -9.86
N ASP A 107 3.29 -25.26 -10.06
CA ASP A 107 4.34 -25.68 -10.97
C ASP A 107 5.66 -25.72 -10.21
N CYS A 108 6.19 -26.92 -9.98
CA CYS A 108 7.34 -27.10 -9.12
C CYS A 108 8.41 -27.98 -9.78
N MET A 109 9.63 -27.46 -9.81
CA MET A 109 10.83 -28.20 -10.19
C MET A 109 11.65 -28.53 -8.96
N ALA A 110 11.44 -29.73 -8.43
CA ALA A 110 12.10 -30.19 -7.21
C ALA A 110 12.47 -31.68 -7.26
N VAL A 111 13.39 -32.08 -6.38
CA VAL A 111 13.88 -33.45 -6.28
C VAL A 111 13.98 -33.84 -4.81
N ASN A 112 13.32 -34.96 -4.45
CA ASN A 112 13.28 -35.50 -3.09
C ASN A 112 12.75 -34.47 -2.05
N VAL A 113 11.64 -33.81 -2.37
CA VAL A 113 11.02 -32.78 -1.53
C VAL A 113 9.57 -33.16 -1.21
N TRP A 114 9.15 -32.88 0.02
CA TRP A 114 7.74 -32.82 0.39
C TRP A 114 7.21 -31.42 0.11
N PHE A 115 6.22 -31.35 -0.78
CA PHE A 115 5.42 -30.16 -0.99
C PHE A 115 4.23 -30.20 -0.05
N ILE A 116 4.08 -29.17 0.78
CA ILE A 116 3.07 -29.12 1.84
C ILE A 116 2.28 -27.81 1.70
N VAL A 117 0.95 -27.92 1.71
CA VAL A 117 0.04 -26.78 1.85
C VAL A 117 -0.56 -26.85 3.25
N ARG A 118 -0.37 -25.79 4.04
CA ARG A 118 -0.88 -25.69 5.41
C ARG A 118 -1.83 -24.51 5.52
N ASP A 119 -2.92 -24.68 6.26
CA ASP A 119 -3.81 -23.56 6.63
C ASP A 119 -3.58 -23.10 8.08
N ASP A 120 -4.19 -21.99 8.47
CA ASP A 120 -4.04 -21.41 9.80
C ASP A 120 -4.70 -22.23 10.92
N THR A 121 -5.49 -23.25 10.58
CA THR A 121 -6.06 -24.19 11.55
C THR A 121 -5.08 -25.34 11.88
N GLY A 122 -3.94 -25.38 11.17
CA GLY A 122 -2.92 -26.42 11.30
C GLY A 122 -3.20 -27.66 10.45
N ARG A 123 -4.17 -27.59 9.53
CA ARG A 123 -4.41 -28.66 8.58
C ARG A 123 -3.33 -28.64 7.52
N GLU A 124 -2.86 -29.83 7.14
CA GLU A 124 -1.83 -30.00 6.13
C GLU A 124 -2.26 -30.97 5.04
N LEU A 125 -1.95 -30.60 3.81
CA LEU A 125 -2.03 -31.44 2.62
C LEU A 125 -0.64 -31.61 2.06
N ARG A 126 -0.31 -32.82 1.59
CA ARG A 126 1.07 -33.15 1.24
C ARG A 126 1.16 -33.87 -0.09
N ARG A 127 2.28 -33.67 -0.79
CA ARG A 127 2.65 -34.42 -1.99
C ARG A 127 4.16 -34.62 -2.01
N ARG A 128 4.59 -35.86 -2.25
CA ARG A 128 6.01 -36.17 -2.43
C ARG A 128 6.44 -35.95 -3.88
N ILE A 129 7.44 -35.08 -4.09
CA ILE A 129 8.11 -34.90 -5.38
C ILE A 129 9.38 -35.76 -5.36
N ARG A 130 9.37 -36.88 -6.11
CA ARG A 130 10.39 -37.93 -6.04
C ARG A 130 11.47 -37.80 -7.12
N HIS A 131 12.62 -38.44 -6.89
CA HIS A 131 13.71 -38.56 -7.85
C HIS A 131 13.43 -39.66 -8.90
N PHE A 132 13.87 -39.48 -10.16
CA PHE A 132 13.57 -40.39 -11.30
C PHE A 132 14.15 -41.78 -11.09
N ALA A 133 15.38 -41.81 -10.57
CA ALA A 133 16.10 -43.04 -10.26
C ALA A 133 15.41 -43.92 -9.20
N GLU A 134 14.42 -43.42 -8.43
CA GLU A 134 13.64 -44.30 -7.54
C GLU A 134 12.56 -45.09 -8.30
N ASN A 135 12.17 -44.66 -9.50
CA ASN A 135 11.17 -45.31 -10.34
C ASN A 135 11.78 -46.17 -11.47
N HIS A 136 13.12 -46.15 -11.62
CA HIS A 136 13.83 -46.91 -12.66
C HIS A 136 14.97 -47.75 -12.05
N PRO A 137 15.16 -49.02 -12.49
CA PRO A 137 16.21 -49.87 -11.96
C PRO A 137 17.60 -49.27 -12.19
N PRO A 138 18.57 -49.54 -11.29
CA PRO A 138 19.92 -48.97 -11.36
C PRO A 138 20.64 -49.54 -12.59
N GLY A 139 20.68 -48.76 -13.67
CA GLY A 139 21.31 -49.14 -14.94
C GLY A 139 21.30 -48.04 -15.99
N ASP A 140 20.27 -47.21 -16.02
CA ASP A 140 20.15 -46.09 -16.96
C ASP A 140 20.42 -44.77 -16.25
N ALA A 141 21.69 -44.50 -15.97
CA ALA A 141 22.16 -43.18 -15.53
C ALA A 141 22.13 -42.21 -16.72
N ILE A 142 20.93 -41.84 -17.17
CA ILE A 142 20.74 -40.62 -17.96
C ILE A 142 20.67 -39.49 -16.95
N ALA A 143 21.62 -38.56 -17.02
CA ALA A 143 21.56 -37.28 -16.33
C ALA A 143 20.37 -36.48 -16.88
N ILE A 144 19.17 -36.77 -16.38
CA ILE A 144 17.98 -35.96 -16.65
C ILE A 144 17.91 -34.90 -15.53
N PRO A 145 17.97 -33.60 -15.87
CA PRO A 145 17.81 -32.53 -14.89
C PRO A 145 16.37 -32.54 -14.36
N ALA A 146 16.21 -32.20 -13.08
CA ALA A 146 14.99 -31.89 -12.32
C ALA A 146 13.61 -32.02 -13.01
N PHE A 147 12.63 -32.62 -12.31
CA PHE A 147 11.27 -32.76 -12.82
C PHE A 147 10.45 -31.50 -12.63
N GLU A 148 9.95 -30.96 -13.73
CA GLU A 148 8.75 -30.13 -13.71
C GLU A 148 7.53 -31.01 -13.35
N THR A 149 6.88 -30.70 -12.24
CA THR A 149 5.63 -31.34 -11.83
C THR A 149 4.54 -30.28 -11.68
N ARG A 150 3.54 -30.35 -12.57
CA ARG A 150 2.31 -29.56 -12.43
C ARG A 150 1.23 -30.37 -11.74
N PHE A 151 0.56 -29.76 -10.77
CA PHE A 151 -0.52 -30.39 -10.02
C PHE A 151 -1.45 -29.34 -9.41
N VAL A 152 -2.63 -29.77 -8.99
CA VAL A 152 -3.65 -28.91 -8.38
C VAL A 152 -3.99 -29.40 -6.97
N MET A 153 -4.81 -28.64 -6.23
CA MET A 153 -5.19 -29.00 -4.85
C MET A 153 -5.72 -30.43 -4.69
N ARG A 154 -6.55 -30.90 -5.63
CA ARG A 154 -7.10 -32.27 -5.63
C ARG A 154 -6.07 -33.40 -5.76
N ASP A 155 -4.85 -33.07 -6.18
CA ASP A 155 -3.77 -34.04 -6.32
C ASP A 155 -2.95 -34.19 -5.04
N LEU A 156 -3.28 -33.44 -3.97
CA LEU A 156 -2.65 -33.51 -2.65
C LEU A 156 -3.31 -34.56 -1.76
N GLU A 157 -2.50 -35.26 -0.98
CA GLU A 157 -2.98 -36.24 -0.01
C GLU A 157 -3.82 -35.57 1.08
N GLY A 158 -5.02 -36.10 1.32
CA GLY A 158 -5.95 -35.57 2.33
C GLY A 158 -6.85 -34.44 1.83
N TRP A 159 -6.82 -34.11 0.53
CA TRP A 159 -7.69 -33.11 -0.06
C TRP A 159 -9.18 -33.43 0.12
N LYS A 160 -9.92 -32.41 0.53
CA LYS A 160 -11.38 -32.37 0.54
C LYS A 160 -11.82 -30.93 0.28
N GLU A 161 -12.73 -30.77 -0.66
CA GLU A 161 -13.23 -29.48 -1.14
C GLU A 161 -13.84 -28.65 0.01
N GLY A 162 -13.52 -27.35 0.04
CA GLY A 162 -14.08 -26.39 1.00
C GLY A 162 -13.59 -26.50 2.45
N GLU A 163 -12.58 -27.34 2.74
CA GLU A 163 -12.12 -27.56 4.12
C GLU A 163 -10.83 -26.82 4.52
N LEU A 164 -10.22 -26.03 3.63
CA LEU A 164 -9.07 -25.17 3.96
C LEU A 164 -9.50 -23.70 4.08
N THR A 165 -8.81 -22.95 4.94
CA THR A 165 -8.96 -21.50 5.02
C THR A 165 -8.19 -20.78 3.90
N PRO A 166 -8.60 -19.55 3.50
CA PRO A 166 -7.99 -18.87 2.35
C PRO A 166 -6.55 -18.37 2.58
N ARG A 167 -6.16 -18.10 3.83
CA ARG A 167 -4.74 -17.88 4.18
C ARG A 167 -4.04 -19.22 4.29
N LEU A 168 -3.02 -19.41 3.45
CA LEU A 168 -2.27 -20.67 3.35
C LEU A 168 -0.77 -20.42 3.48
N THR A 169 -0.04 -21.47 3.84
CA THR A 169 1.41 -21.52 3.83
C THR A 169 1.85 -22.63 2.88
N ILE A 170 2.70 -22.29 1.92
CA ILE A 170 3.42 -23.26 1.10
C ILE A 170 4.73 -23.60 1.80
N ARG A 171 4.93 -24.88 2.11
CA ARG A 171 6.12 -25.39 2.77
C ARG A 171 6.82 -26.43 1.89
N LEU A 172 8.12 -26.24 1.71
CA LEU A 172 9.01 -27.16 1.02
C LEU A 172 9.93 -27.80 2.06
N GLU A 173 9.82 -29.12 2.22
CA GLU A 173 10.54 -29.85 3.25
C GLU A 173 11.42 -30.95 2.64
N ALA A 174 12.64 -31.10 3.16
CA ALA A 174 13.55 -32.15 2.75
C ALA A 174 12.94 -33.53 3.04
N ALA A 175 12.83 -34.38 2.02
CA ALA A 175 12.34 -35.74 2.23
C ALA A 175 13.47 -36.68 2.66
N ASP A 176 13.14 -37.64 3.52
CA ASP A 176 14.07 -38.69 3.94
C ASP A 176 14.58 -39.48 2.73
N GLY A 177 15.90 -39.61 2.63
CA GLY A 177 16.54 -40.37 1.57
C GLY A 177 18.03 -40.12 1.42
N PRO A 178 18.72 -40.93 0.60
CA PRO A 178 20.14 -40.79 0.33
C PRO A 178 20.47 -39.64 -0.65
N HIS A 179 19.45 -39.07 -1.30
CA HIS A 179 19.60 -38.01 -2.29
C HIS A 179 19.39 -36.62 -1.66
N PRO A 180 20.19 -35.61 -2.02
CA PRO A 180 19.97 -34.24 -1.55
C PRO A 180 18.60 -33.74 -1.99
N SER A 181 17.94 -32.98 -1.12
CA SER A 181 16.70 -32.29 -1.45
C SER A 181 17.04 -30.98 -2.15
N GLU A 182 16.61 -30.83 -3.40
CA GLU A 182 16.93 -29.66 -4.22
C GLU A 182 15.66 -29.11 -4.89
N VAL A 183 15.54 -27.78 -4.92
CA VAL A 183 14.45 -27.07 -5.59
C VAL A 183 15.06 -26.07 -6.56
N GLY A 184 14.62 -26.12 -7.81
CA GLY A 184 14.96 -25.12 -8.83
C GLY A 184 13.90 -24.03 -8.91
N TYR A 185 12.62 -24.38 -8.91
CA TYR A 185 11.54 -23.39 -8.78
C TYR A 185 10.29 -24.00 -8.14
N CYS A 186 9.42 -23.12 -7.64
CA CYS A 186 8.11 -23.43 -7.12
C CYS A 186 7.17 -22.24 -7.31
N HIS A 187 6.19 -22.37 -8.20
CA HIS A 187 5.16 -21.38 -8.47
C HIS A 187 3.81 -21.85 -7.90
N ALA A 188 2.98 -20.91 -7.47
CA ALA A 188 1.62 -21.17 -7.02
C ALA A 188 0.66 -20.18 -7.68
N TYR A 189 -0.01 -20.61 -8.74
CA TYR A 189 -0.95 -19.80 -9.49
C TYR A 189 -2.35 -19.91 -8.93
N ALA A 190 -3.04 -18.78 -8.84
CA ALA A 190 -4.47 -18.73 -8.51
C ALA A 190 -5.23 -17.86 -9.49
N ASP A 191 -6.49 -18.20 -9.71
CA ASP A 191 -7.44 -17.35 -10.44
C ASP A 191 -7.97 -16.30 -9.46
N LEU A 192 -7.48 -15.07 -9.57
CA LEU A 192 -7.91 -13.97 -8.72
C LEU A 192 -9.09 -13.23 -9.37
N PRO A 193 -10.03 -12.69 -8.56
CA PRO A 193 -11.08 -11.81 -9.05
C PRO A 193 -10.51 -10.69 -9.93
N TRP A 194 -10.78 -10.79 -11.22
CA TRP A 194 -10.37 -9.83 -12.22
C TRP A 194 -11.59 -9.16 -12.84
N THR A 195 -11.40 -7.91 -13.28
CA THR A 195 -12.39 -7.15 -14.03
C THR A 195 -11.66 -6.20 -14.98
N THR A 196 -12.35 -5.72 -16.01
CA THR A 196 -11.81 -4.70 -16.92
C THR A 196 -11.66 -3.36 -16.18
N ARG A 197 -10.88 -2.43 -16.76
CA ARG A 197 -10.75 -1.05 -16.22
C ARG A 197 -12.14 -0.39 -16.07
N ASP A 198 -12.98 -0.47 -17.10
CA ASP A 198 -14.35 0.06 -17.08
C ASP A 198 -15.26 -0.64 -16.06
N GLY A 199 -15.13 -1.97 -15.93
CA GLY A 199 -15.88 -2.76 -14.95
C GLY A 199 -15.54 -2.32 -13.53
N LEU A 200 -14.24 -2.18 -13.23
CA LEU A 200 -13.78 -1.69 -11.93
C LEU A 200 -14.23 -0.25 -11.67
N ARG A 201 -14.10 0.64 -12.67
CA ARG A 201 -14.55 2.04 -12.57
C ARG A 201 -16.04 2.11 -12.19
N THR A 202 -16.87 1.32 -12.84
CA THR A 202 -18.31 1.25 -12.55
C THR A 202 -18.57 0.80 -11.11
N GLU A 203 -17.90 -0.28 -10.67
CA GLU A 203 -18.03 -0.78 -9.29
C GLU A 203 -17.61 0.26 -8.24
N LEU A 204 -16.51 0.97 -8.48
CA LEU A 204 -16.00 2.00 -7.56
C LEU A 204 -16.92 3.21 -7.47
N VAL A 205 -17.43 3.71 -8.60
CA VAL A 205 -18.38 4.83 -8.62
C VAL A 205 -19.66 4.46 -7.86
N THR A 206 -20.25 3.30 -8.15
CA THR A 206 -21.47 2.84 -7.45
C THR A 206 -21.25 2.71 -5.94
N GLU A 207 -20.08 2.25 -5.51
CA GLU A 207 -19.79 2.14 -4.08
C GLU A 207 -19.56 3.51 -3.43
N LEU A 208 -18.90 4.44 -4.12
CA LEU A 208 -18.71 5.82 -3.66
C LEU A 208 -20.03 6.59 -3.56
N GLU A 209 -20.93 6.46 -4.54
CA GLU A 209 -22.29 7.00 -4.49
C GLU A 209 -23.00 6.55 -3.22
N TRP A 210 -23.01 5.24 -2.96
CA TRP A 210 -23.63 4.69 -1.75
C TRP A 210 -22.99 5.22 -0.45
N ILE A 211 -21.66 5.35 -0.39
CA ILE A 211 -20.97 5.91 0.77
C ILE A 211 -21.37 7.37 0.96
N PHE A 212 -21.25 8.19 -0.08
CA PHE A 212 -21.50 9.63 0.00
C PHE A 212 -22.95 9.94 0.33
N ASP A 213 -23.91 9.24 -0.28
CA ASP A 213 -25.34 9.41 0.01
C ASP A 213 -25.66 9.13 1.48
N ASN A 214 -25.08 8.07 2.07
CA ASN A 214 -25.27 7.78 3.49
C ASN A 214 -24.72 8.90 4.39
N TRP A 215 -23.56 9.47 4.04
CA TRP A 215 -22.99 10.59 4.78
C TRP A 215 -23.77 11.90 4.57
N PHE A 216 -24.30 12.17 3.39
CA PHE A 216 -25.16 13.33 3.16
C PHE A 216 -26.52 13.20 3.85
N GLU A 217 -27.08 12.01 3.94
CA GLU A 217 -28.37 11.79 4.60
C GLU A 217 -28.25 11.85 6.13
N ARG A 218 -27.19 11.26 6.70
CA ARG A 218 -27.09 11.01 8.15
C ARG A 218 -25.99 11.80 8.85
N GLY A 219 -24.96 12.21 8.12
CA GLY A 219 -23.78 12.86 8.67
C GLY A 219 -23.88 14.38 8.81
N LEU A 220 -24.81 15.01 8.08
CA LEU A 220 -24.96 16.46 8.08
C LEU A 220 -25.43 17.03 9.43
N ASP A 221 -25.10 18.30 9.65
CA ASP A 221 -25.51 19.05 10.82
C ASP A 221 -26.99 19.46 10.78
N ARG A 222 -27.78 18.88 11.68
CA ARG A 222 -29.24 19.13 11.83
C ARG A 222 -29.68 19.29 13.29
N VAL A 223 -28.75 19.55 14.22
CA VAL A 223 -28.98 19.40 15.67
C VAL A 223 -29.19 20.73 16.38
N GLY A 224 -28.54 21.79 15.89
CA GLY A 224 -28.60 23.13 16.46
C GLY A 224 -29.68 24.04 15.87
N PRO A 225 -29.65 25.34 16.19
CA PRO A 225 -30.60 26.32 15.67
C PRO A 225 -30.35 26.67 14.19
N ARG A 226 -29.18 26.31 13.65
CA ARG A 226 -28.77 26.51 12.27
C ARG A 226 -28.44 25.16 11.65
N GLU A 227 -28.99 24.87 10.48
CA GLU A 227 -28.53 23.76 9.66
C GLU A 227 -27.30 24.21 8.86
N THR A 228 -26.27 23.37 8.83
CA THR A 228 -25.07 23.59 8.02
C THR A 228 -24.78 22.38 7.13
N ALA A 229 -23.88 22.56 6.17
CA ALA A 229 -23.32 21.53 5.33
C ALA A 229 -22.11 20.83 6.00
N PHE A 230 -21.79 21.10 7.26
CA PHE A 230 -20.75 20.35 7.96
C PHE A 230 -21.21 18.91 8.24
N LEU A 231 -20.28 17.97 8.12
CA LEU A 231 -20.48 16.60 8.60
C LEU A 231 -20.18 16.55 10.09
N SER A 232 -21.19 16.86 10.91
CA SER A 232 -21.07 16.91 12.36
C SER A 232 -21.67 15.70 13.06
N THR A 233 -22.43 14.85 12.38
CA THR A 233 -23.08 13.68 13.00
C THR A 233 -22.32 12.39 12.69
N VAL A 234 -21.84 11.72 13.72
CA VAL A 234 -21.34 10.35 13.61
C VAL A 234 -22.53 9.41 13.83
N PHE A 235 -22.73 8.46 12.93
CA PHE A 235 -23.84 7.51 12.98
C PHE A 235 -23.36 6.05 12.95
N ASP A 236 -24.25 5.16 13.38
CA ASP A 236 -24.02 3.73 13.46
C ASP A 236 -24.19 3.08 12.07
N CYS A 237 -23.20 2.31 11.61
CA CYS A 237 -23.24 1.69 10.28
C CYS A 237 -24.29 0.60 10.14
N LYS A 238 -24.80 0.04 11.25
CA LYS A 238 -25.82 -1.02 11.23
C LYS A 238 -27.22 -0.46 11.34
N THR A 239 -27.43 0.51 12.22
CA THR A 239 -28.78 1.01 12.54
C THR A 239 -29.08 2.37 11.93
N GLY A 240 -28.06 3.10 11.47
CA GLY A 240 -28.19 4.47 10.96
C GLY A 240 -28.46 5.50 12.06
N ALA A 241 -28.55 5.07 13.33
CA ALA A 241 -28.81 5.96 14.46
C ALA A 241 -27.63 6.90 14.71
N SER A 242 -27.93 8.15 15.08
CA SER A 242 -26.92 9.09 15.57
C SER A 242 -26.24 8.55 16.82
N LEU A 243 -24.91 8.62 16.86
CA LEU A 243 -24.07 8.18 17.97
C LEU A 243 -23.54 9.37 18.77
N MET A 244 -23.02 10.39 18.08
CA MET A 244 -22.48 11.60 18.69
C MET A 244 -22.37 12.74 17.67
N HIS A 245 -22.24 13.97 18.19
CA HIS A 245 -22.02 15.17 17.40
C HIS A 245 -20.61 15.71 17.58
N LEU A 246 -20.02 16.19 16.48
CA LEU A 246 -18.70 16.78 16.38
C LEU A 246 -18.82 18.27 16.06
N GLU A 247 -17.73 19.00 16.27
CA GLU A 247 -17.62 20.38 15.82
C GLU A 247 -17.58 20.46 14.29
N GLY A 248 -18.18 21.50 13.72
CA GLY A 248 -18.14 21.79 12.29
C GLY A 248 -16.85 22.49 11.87
N GLY A 249 -16.49 22.37 10.59
CA GLY A 249 -15.29 22.98 10.02
C GLY A 249 -14.68 22.17 8.87
N ALA A 250 -13.37 22.29 8.70
CA ALA A 250 -12.64 21.51 7.70
C ALA A 250 -12.69 20.01 8.01
N HIS A 251 -13.09 19.17 7.04
CA HIS A 251 -13.30 17.73 7.24
C HIS A 251 -12.72 16.89 6.09
N PRO A 252 -12.00 15.77 6.35
CA PRO A 252 -11.31 14.99 5.30
C PRO A 252 -12.21 14.45 4.20
N PHE A 253 -13.48 14.19 4.53
CA PHE A 253 -14.49 13.79 3.55
C PHE A 253 -14.62 14.76 2.38
N TYR A 254 -14.55 16.07 2.63
CA TYR A 254 -14.75 17.07 1.58
C TYR A 254 -13.51 17.25 0.70
N ALA A 255 -12.30 17.03 1.23
CA ALA A 255 -11.11 16.89 0.40
C ALA A 255 -11.23 15.67 -0.53
N LEU A 256 -11.75 14.56 -0.01
CA LEU A 256 -12.00 13.35 -0.80
C LEU A 256 -13.08 13.55 -1.88
N LEU A 257 -14.19 14.21 -1.53
CA LEU A 257 -15.27 14.54 -2.47
C LEU A 257 -14.76 15.44 -3.60
N GLY A 258 -13.95 16.44 -3.29
CA GLY A 258 -13.32 17.31 -4.29
C GLY A 258 -12.45 16.52 -5.28
N ARG A 259 -11.63 15.59 -4.77
CA ARG A 259 -10.83 14.68 -5.62
C ARG A 259 -11.70 13.76 -6.48
N ALA A 260 -12.76 13.18 -5.91
CA ALA A 260 -13.70 12.36 -6.67
C ALA A 260 -14.34 13.14 -7.83
N LEU A 261 -14.75 14.39 -7.56
CA LEU A 261 -15.31 15.31 -8.56
C LEU A 261 -14.35 15.68 -9.69
N ALA A 262 -13.03 15.58 -9.47
CA ALA A 262 -12.03 15.84 -10.49
C ALA A 262 -11.97 14.73 -11.58
N VAL A 263 -12.45 13.52 -11.26
CA VAL A 263 -12.40 12.34 -12.16
C VAL A 263 -13.77 11.74 -12.47
N HIS A 264 -14.79 12.17 -11.77
CA HIS A 264 -16.17 11.77 -11.98
C HIS A 264 -17.09 12.97 -11.73
N GLU A 265 -17.68 13.50 -12.80
CA GLU A 265 -18.60 14.62 -12.70
C GLU A 265 -19.97 14.14 -12.23
N ASP A 266 -20.36 14.56 -11.02
CA ASP A 266 -21.69 14.37 -10.47
C ASP A 266 -22.26 15.71 -9.96
N ALA A 267 -23.47 16.04 -10.42
CA ALA A 267 -24.10 17.33 -10.13
C ALA A 267 -24.57 17.45 -8.68
N GLU A 268 -25.02 16.35 -8.06
CA GLU A 268 -25.42 16.37 -6.66
C GLU A 268 -24.19 16.51 -5.76
N TRP A 269 -23.14 15.73 -6.01
CA TRP A 269 -21.87 15.83 -5.29
C TRP A 269 -21.28 17.23 -5.36
N ARG A 270 -21.29 17.84 -6.55
CA ARG A 270 -20.84 19.22 -6.74
C ARG A 270 -21.65 20.20 -5.91
N ALA A 271 -22.98 20.08 -5.93
CA ALA A 271 -23.86 20.95 -5.13
C ALA A 271 -23.62 20.79 -3.62
N ARG A 272 -23.38 19.56 -3.14
CA ARG A 272 -23.02 19.30 -1.73
C ARG A 272 -21.67 19.91 -1.36
N TYR A 273 -20.69 19.77 -2.24
CA TYR A 273 -19.36 20.34 -2.02
C TYR A 273 -19.40 21.87 -1.98
N GLU A 274 -20.12 22.52 -2.92
CA GLU A 274 -20.26 23.98 -2.93
C GLU A 274 -21.04 24.51 -1.72
N ALA A 275 -22.07 23.81 -1.26
CA ALA A 275 -22.75 24.14 -0.01
C ALA A 275 -21.82 24.08 1.20
N TYR A 276 -20.95 23.06 1.25
CA TYR A 276 -19.90 22.98 2.27
C TYR A 276 -18.91 24.13 2.18
N LEU A 277 -18.43 24.49 0.98
CA LEU A 277 -17.50 25.60 0.80
C LEU A 277 -18.10 26.91 1.30
N GLN A 278 -19.38 27.16 1.02
CA GLN A 278 -20.10 28.33 1.55
C GLN A 278 -20.04 28.40 3.08
N ASP A 279 -20.39 27.32 3.79
CA ASP A 279 -20.34 27.28 5.25
C ASP A 279 -18.91 27.31 5.80
N LEU A 280 -17.95 26.67 5.11
CA LEU A 280 -16.54 26.72 5.48
C LEU A 280 -16.05 28.17 5.51
N PHE A 281 -16.27 28.94 4.44
CA PHE A 281 -15.83 30.33 4.37
C PHE A 281 -16.64 31.28 5.27
N GLU A 282 -17.90 30.98 5.56
CA GLU A 282 -18.73 31.81 6.43
C GLU A 282 -18.40 31.58 7.92
N LEU A 283 -18.19 30.33 8.34
CA LEU A 283 -18.19 29.94 9.74
C LEU A 283 -16.82 29.49 10.25
N ALA A 284 -15.99 28.85 9.42
CA ALA A 284 -14.79 28.14 9.88
C ALA A 284 -13.50 28.98 9.86
N PHE A 285 -13.58 30.27 9.52
CA PHE A 285 -12.44 31.20 9.62
C PHE A 285 -12.77 32.41 10.49
N HIS A 286 -11.82 32.82 11.31
CA HIS A 286 -11.99 34.01 12.14
C HIS A 286 -11.98 35.27 11.26
N PRO A 287 -12.95 36.19 11.42
CA PRO A 287 -13.17 37.29 10.47
C PRO A 287 -12.03 38.31 10.41
N GLU A 288 -11.25 38.48 11.48
CA GLU A 288 -10.14 39.45 11.51
C GLU A 288 -8.81 38.80 11.10
N THR A 289 -8.41 37.76 11.82
CA THR A 289 -7.12 37.07 11.62
C THR A 289 -7.11 36.16 10.39
N GLY A 290 -8.27 35.68 9.93
CA GLY A 290 -8.37 34.66 8.88
C GLY A 290 -7.94 33.26 9.32
N LEU A 291 -7.58 33.06 10.60
CA LEU A 291 -7.17 31.75 11.08
C LEU A 291 -8.33 30.76 11.12
N PRO A 292 -8.07 29.46 10.88
CA PRO A 292 -9.10 28.43 10.98
C PRO A 292 -9.60 28.31 12.42
N ARG A 293 -10.91 28.12 12.54
CA ARG A 293 -11.64 27.86 13.78
C ARG A 293 -12.63 26.74 13.54
N VAL A 294 -13.28 26.29 14.60
CA VAL A 294 -14.37 25.32 14.51
C VAL A 294 -15.69 25.95 14.92
N TRP A 295 -16.78 25.35 14.46
CA TRP A 295 -18.14 25.77 14.77
C TRP A 295 -18.79 24.78 15.73
N ASN A 296 -19.23 25.25 16.89
CA ASN A 296 -20.07 24.45 17.76
C ASN A 296 -21.49 24.40 17.17
N VAL A 297 -21.82 23.30 16.52
CA VAL A 297 -23.08 23.12 15.80
C VAL A 297 -24.30 23.14 16.70
N GLU A 298 -24.21 22.61 17.92
CA GLU A 298 -25.35 22.56 18.86
C GLU A 298 -25.72 23.94 19.39
N ARG A 299 -24.72 24.80 19.61
CA ARG A 299 -24.89 26.12 20.23
C ARG A 299 -24.85 27.27 19.23
N ASP A 300 -24.48 27.00 17.98
CA ASP A 300 -24.31 27.98 16.91
C ASP A 300 -23.35 29.11 17.29
N ILE A 301 -22.17 28.71 17.79
CA ILE A 301 -21.10 29.63 18.21
C ILE A 301 -19.74 29.15 17.70
N ALA A 302 -18.86 30.09 17.36
CA ALA A 302 -17.48 29.80 17.01
C ALA A 302 -16.61 29.55 18.25
N ASP A 303 -15.62 28.67 18.13
CA ASP A 303 -14.51 28.59 19.10
C ASP A 303 -13.26 29.30 18.56
N ASP A 304 -13.04 30.50 19.08
CA ASP A 304 -11.89 31.33 18.74
C ASP A 304 -10.72 31.21 19.75
N GLU A 305 -10.88 30.41 20.80
CA GLU A 305 -9.93 30.33 21.94
C GLU A 305 -8.96 29.17 21.82
N THR A 306 -9.41 28.03 21.31
CA THR A 306 -8.60 26.82 21.23
C THR A 306 -7.62 26.91 20.05
N PRO A 307 -6.30 26.77 20.26
CA PRO A 307 -5.34 26.76 19.16
C PRO A 307 -5.63 25.66 18.13
N ARG A 308 -5.66 26.02 16.85
CA ARG A 308 -5.97 25.11 15.73
C ARG A 308 -4.77 24.93 14.82
N GLU A 309 -4.65 23.74 14.25
CA GLU A 309 -3.65 23.43 13.23
C GLU A 309 -3.98 24.15 11.93
N VAL A 310 -3.03 24.90 11.39
CA VAL A 310 -3.30 25.72 10.19
C VAL A 310 -2.99 24.99 8.90
N ALA A 311 -2.03 24.07 8.91
CA ALA A 311 -1.59 23.37 7.70
C ALA A 311 -2.71 22.58 7.02
N TYR A 312 -3.57 21.91 7.78
CA TYR A 312 -4.68 21.16 7.21
C TYR A 312 -5.69 22.05 6.47
N ALA A 313 -6.12 23.14 7.10
CA ALA A 313 -7.05 24.08 6.48
C ALA A 313 -6.40 24.83 5.31
N MET A 314 -5.14 25.25 5.46
CA MET A 314 -4.38 25.93 4.42
C MET A 314 -4.16 25.02 3.21
N GLY A 315 -3.75 23.77 3.41
CA GLY A 315 -3.59 22.78 2.34
C GLY A 315 -4.89 22.57 1.57
N HIS A 316 -6.03 22.43 2.27
CA HIS A 316 -7.33 22.31 1.61
C HIS A 316 -7.71 23.55 0.78
N LEU A 317 -7.41 24.76 1.28
CA LEU A 317 -7.63 25.99 0.53
C LEU A 317 -6.74 26.07 -0.72
N LEU A 318 -5.49 25.63 -0.63
CA LEU A 318 -4.57 25.58 -1.76
C LEU A 318 -5.04 24.56 -2.82
N ASP A 319 -5.50 23.39 -2.38
CA ASP A 319 -6.11 22.39 -3.28
C ASP A 319 -7.34 22.97 -4.01
N ILE A 320 -8.19 23.73 -3.31
CA ILE A 320 -9.34 24.42 -3.91
C ILE A 320 -8.87 25.49 -4.90
N ALA A 321 -7.83 26.26 -4.58
CA ALA A 321 -7.30 27.32 -5.44
C ALA A 321 -6.76 26.76 -6.78
N GLU A 322 -6.11 25.59 -6.73
CA GLU A 322 -5.52 24.92 -7.90
C GLU A 322 -6.58 24.22 -8.75
N GLU A 323 -7.43 23.39 -8.12
CA GLU A 323 -8.25 22.41 -8.83
C GLU A 323 -9.74 22.47 -8.46
N GLY A 324 -10.13 23.22 -7.43
CA GLY A 324 -11.50 23.35 -6.98
C GLY A 324 -12.45 24.03 -7.98
N PRO A 325 -13.75 24.16 -7.64
CA PRO A 325 -14.71 24.81 -8.53
C PRO A 325 -14.32 26.27 -8.78
N GLU A 326 -14.42 26.71 -10.04
CA GLU A 326 -13.87 28.00 -10.52
C GLU A 326 -14.31 29.19 -9.66
N ALA A 327 -15.57 29.22 -9.24
CA ALA A 327 -16.15 30.30 -8.41
C ALA A 327 -15.51 30.46 -7.03
N TRP A 328 -14.75 29.47 -6.54
CA TRP A 328 -14.15 29.46 -5.21
C TRP A 328 -12.64 29.65 -5.21
N ARG A 329 -11.97 29.54 -6.36
CA ARG A 329 -10.49 29.50 -6.44
C ARG A 329 -9.84 30.76 -5.88
N GLU A 330 -10.30 31.93 -6.33
CA GLU A 330 -9.75 33.23 -5.89
C GLU A 330 -9.97 33.43 -4.38
N ARG A 331 -11.19 33.18 -3.89
CA ARG A 331 -11.52 33.29 -2.47
C ARG A 331 -10.71 32.34 -1.60
N ALA A 332 -10.43 31.13 -2.09
CA ALA A 332 -9.60 30.16 -1.39
C ALA A 332 -8.13 30.63 -1.28
N LEU A 333 -7.58 31.14 -2.38
CA LEU A 333 -6.22 31.69 -2.40
C LEU A 333 -6.10 32.91 -1.47
N GLU A 334 -7.06 33.85 -1.53
CA GLU A 334 -7.09 35.01 -0.63
C GLU A 334 -7.14 34.59 0.85
N GLN A 335 -7.94 33.58 1.18
CA GLN A 335 -8.04 33.07 2.55
C GLN A 335 -6.75 32.36 2.99
N ALA A 336 -6.08 31.63 2.09
CA ALA A 336 -4.77 31.03 2.36
C ALA A 336 -3.69 32.09 2.60
N VAL A 337 -3.69 33.18 1.82
CA VAL A 337 -2.82 34.35 2.02
C VAL A 337 -3.01 34.95 3.41
N ARG A 338 -4.26 35.11 3.87
CA ARG A 338 -4.54 35.64 5.22
C ARG A 338 -3.93 34.78 6.33
N ILE A 339 -4.00 33.45 6.20
CA ILE A 339 -3.33 32.52 7.12
C ILE A 339 -1.81 32.70 7.03
N GLY A 340 -1.27 32.72 5.81
CA GLY A 340 0.16 32.91 5.54
C GLY A 340 0.74 34.18 6.16
N GLU A 341 0.04 35.31 6.08
CA GLU A 341 0.48 36.58 6.68
C GLU A 341 0.56 36.50 8.22
N VAL A 342 -0.39 35.81 8.86
CA VAL A 342 -0.32 35.58 10.32
C VAL A 342 0.86 34.70 10.69
N VAL A 343 1.11 33.64 9.91
CA VAL A 343 2.25 32.74 10.10
C VAL A 343 3.57 33.51 9.95
N LEU A 344 3.75 34.32 8.90
CA LEU A 344 4.97 35.12 8.72
C LEU A 344 5.16 36.14 9.84
N ALA A 345 4.07 36.77 10.32
CA ALA A 345 4.16 37.81 11.34
C ALA A 345 4.46 37.28 12.75
N ARG A 346 4.04 36.05 13.07
CA ARG A 346 4.01 35.54 14.45
C ARG A 346 4.51 34.10 14.63
N GLY A 347 4.55 33.32 13.57
CA GLY A 347 4.74 31.88 13.59
C GLY A 347 6.17 31.39 13.41
N VAL A 348 7.04 32.20 12.81
CA VAL A 348 8.46 31.88 12.62
C VAL A 348 9.21 32.00 13.94
N LEU A 349 9.79 30.89 14.40
CA LEU A 349 10.48 30.77 15.68
C LEU A 349 11.97 31.16 15.55
N PRO A 350 12.67 31.46 16.66
CA PRO A 350 14.06 31.92 16.63
C PRO A 350 15.07 30.96 15.99
N ASP A 351 14.76 29.67 15.97
CA ASP A 351 15.57 28.61 15.34
C ASP A 351 15.21 28.34 13.87
N GLY A 352 14.26 29.10 13.32
CA GLY A 352 13.77 28.93 11.95
C GLY A 352 12.65 27.91 11.81
N GLU A 353 12.24 27.22 12.88
CA GLU A 353 11.02 26.40 12.84
C GLU A 353 9.76 27.28 12.73
N ILE A 354 8.64 26.67 12.33
CA ILE A 354 7.36 27.38 12.19
C ILE A 354 6.33 26.67 13.06
N ALA A 355 5.66 27.43 13.93
CA ALA A 355 4.61 26.89 14.78
C ALA A 355 3.47 26.27 13.95
N ALA A 356 3.01 25.08 14.35
CA ALA A 356 1.95 24.36 13.65
C ALA A 356 0.53 24.83 14.00
N ARG A 357 0.36 25.46 15.18
CA ARG A 357 -0.94 25.79 15.77
C ARG A 357 -1.03 27.25 16.20
N TYR A 358 -2.20 27.84 16.03
CA TYR A 358 -2.44 29.25 16.35
C TYR A 358 -3.81 29.43 17.01
N ARG A 359 -3.90 30.28 18.02
CA ARG A 359 -5.20 30.69 18.58
C ARG A 359 -5.94 31.57 17.57
N PRO A 360 -7.18 31.24 17.15
CA PRO A 360 -7.85 31.98 16.09
C PRO A 360 -8.08 33.45 16.40
N ARG A 361 -8.47 33.78 17.64
CA ARG A 361 -8.79 35.15 18.07
C ARG A 361 -7.69 36.16 17.74
N ASP A 362 -6.44 35.81 18.03
CA ASP A 362 -5.35 36.77 18.00
C ASP A 362 -4.07 36.26 17.34
N GLY A 363 -4.00 34.99 16.94
CA GLY A 363 -2.83 34.41 16.27
C GLY A 363 -1.65 34.15 17.19
N GLU A 364 -1.86 33.98 18.49
CA GLU A 364 -0.80 33.48 19.38
C GLU A 364 -0.35 32.07 18.93
N PRO A 365 0.96 31.86 18.64
CA PRO A 365 1.47 30.56 18.24
C PRO A 365 1.49 29.59 19.43
N ASN A 366 1.22 28.31 19.16
CA ASN A 366 1.35 27.22 20.12
C ASN A 366 2.44 26.25 19.64
N THR A 367 3.49 26.11 20.44
CA THR A 367 4.67 25.29 20.16
C THR A 367 4.57 23.85 20.71
N SER A 368 3.45 23.50 21.33
CA SER A 368 3.18 22.14 21.82
C SER A 368 2.63 21.27 20.69
N TYR A 369 3.53 20.73 19.87
CA TYR A 369 3.22 19.78 18.82
C TYR A 369 4.28 18.67 18.72
N PRO A 370 3.92 17.47 18.22
CA PRO A 370 4.90 16.41 17.96
C PRO A 370 5.94 16.86 16.92
N PRO A 371 7.24 16.56 17.10
CA PRO A 371 8.30 16.96 16.16
C PRO A 371 8.04 16.57 14.70
N LEU A 372 7.36 15.44 14.46
CA LEU A 372 6.95 14.95 13.13
C LEU A 372 6.09 15.96 12.33
N ARG A 373 5.52 16.97 12.99
CA ARG A 373 4.67 18.00 12.36
C ARG A 373 5.41 19.27 11.98
N ARG A 374 6.71 19.39 12.27
CA ARG A 374 7.46 20.65 12.09
C ARG A 374 7.48 21.17 10.64
N LEU A 375 7.31 20.29 9.65
CA LEU A 375 7.30 20.66 8.22
C LEU A 375 5.89 20.83 7.64
N ASP A 376 4.83 20.64 8.44
CA ASP A 376 3.43 20.78 7.99
C ASP A 376 3.16 22.18 7.43
N VAL A 377 3.49 23.23 8.19
CA VAL A 377 3.28 24.62 7.76
C VAL A 377 4.30 25.08 6.71
N PRO A 378 5.61 24.80 6.84
CA PRO A 378 6.59 25.12 5.79
C PRO A 378 6.21 24.60 4.39
N CYS A 379 5.68 23.39 4.28
CA CYS A 379 5.21 22.83 3.02
C CYS A 379 4.11 23.69 2.36
N GLU A 380 3.09 24.06 3.14
CA GLU A 380 2.00 24.88 2.60
C GLU A 380 2.43 26.33 2.31
N LEU A 381 3.41 26.87 3.04
CA LEU A 381 4.03 28.15 2.67
C LEU A 381 4.79 28.09 1.35
N ALA A 382 5.51 26.99 1.06
CA ALA A 382 6.16 26.81 -0.23
C ALA A 382 5.14 26.81 -1.37
N ARG A 383 4.04 26.06 -1.22
CA ARG A 383 2.92 26.06 -2.19
C ARG A 383 2.29 27.44 -2.35
N LEU A 384 2.00 28.14 -1.25
CA LEU A 384 1.45 29.50 -1.28
C LEU A 384 2.40 30.48 -2.01
N GLY A 385 3.71 30.38 -1.77
CA GLY A 385 4.72 31.18 -2.45
C GLY A 385 4.72 30.94 -3.97
N ALA A 386 4.57 29.69 -4.42
CA ALA A 386 4.47 29.37 -5.85
C ALA A 386 3.21 29.96 -6.49
N LEU A 387 2.05 29.85 -5.83
CA LEU A 387 0.78 30.35 -6.37
C LEU A 387 0.68 31.87 -6.38
N THR A 388 1.30 32.55 -5.42
CA THR A 388 1.24 34.01 -5.28
C THR A 388 2.41 34.74 -5.94
N GLY A 389 3.53 34.05 -6.15
CA GLY A 389 4.81 34.67 -6.54
C GLY A 389 5.47 35.49 -5.44
N ASP A 390 5.03 35.37 -4.17
CA ASP A 390 5.64 36.07 -3.03
C ASP A 390 6.74 35.22 -2.38
N ASP A 391 7.99 35.61 -2.65
CA ASP A 391 9.20 34.96 -2.14
C ASP A 391 9.31 34.92 -0.62
N ARG A 392 8.57 35.75 0.13
CA ARG A 392 8.59 35.72 1.60
C ARG A 392 8.14 34.37 2.14
N TYR A 393 7.12 33.76 1.54
CA TYR A 393 6.63 32.45 1.95
C TYR A 393 7.63 31.34 1.62
N THR A 394 8.18 31.35 0.41
CA THR A 394 9.19 30.37 -0.03
C THR A 394 10.46 30.48 0.81
N ALA A 395 10.90 31.69 1.17
CA ALA A 395 12.08 31.89 2.01
C ALA A 395 11.88 31.32 3.42
N ALA A 396 10.75 31.59 4.07
CA ALA A 396 10.44 31.03 5.39
C ALA A 396 10.38 29.49 5.35
N ALA A 397 9.79 28.92 4.28
CA ALA A 397 9.79 27.47 4.07
C ALA A 397 11.22 26.93 3.91
N ARG A 398 12.02 27.52 3.01
CA ARG A 398 13.41 27.11 2.74
C ARG A 398 14.24 27.03 4.02
N ASP A 399 14.16 28.05 4.87
CA ASP A 399 14.93 28.11 6.11
C ASP A 399 14.56 26.96 7.07
N ALA A 400 13.27 26.61 7.18
CA ALA A 400 12.80 25.49 7.99
C ALA A 400 13.27 24.11 7.45
N PHE A 401 13.32 23.93 6.12
CA PHE A 401 13.79 22.70 5.49
C PHE A 401 15.31 22.55 5.56
N ALA A 402 16.07 23.64 5.44
CA ALA A 402 17.54 23.64 5.45
C ALA A 402 18.15 23.09 6.75
N GLN A 403 17.37 23.03 7.83
CA GLN A 403 17.78 22.49 9.13
C GLN A 403 17.46 20.99 9.32
N PHE A 404 17.06 20.26 8.26
CA PHE A 404 16.65 18.85 8.38
C PHE A 404 17.61 17.86 7.71
N GLU A 405 17.96 16.78 8.42
CA GLU A 405 18.74 15.66 7.89
C GLU A 405 18.23 14.30 8.43
N PHE A 406 17.96 13.35 7.53
CA PHE A 406 17.42 12.02 7.90
C PHE A 406 18.40 11.13 8.67
N THR A 407 19.70 11.22 8.37
CA THR A 407 20.74 10.36 8.98
C THR A 407 20.86 10.50 10.49
N HIS A 408 20.35 11.60 11.05
CA HIS A 408 20.32 11.84 12.49
C HIS A 408 19.01 11.41 13.16
N SER A 409 18.01 11.00 12.37
CA SER A 409 16.63 10.83 12.85
C SER A 409 16.29 9.39 13.28
N TRP A 410 16.97 8.36 12.75
CA TRP A 410 16.75 6.97 13.17
C TRP A 410 17.96 6.05 12.92
N PRO A 411 18.48 5.35 13.96
CA PRO A 411 19.70 4.54 13.86
C PRO A 411 19.46 3.04 13.63
N GLY A 412 18.22 2.60 13.34
CA GLY A 412 17.89 1.18 13.29
C GLY A 412 18.28 0.48 11.98
N THR A 413 17.84 -0.78 11.85
CA THR A 413 18.17 -1.70 10.76
C THR A 413 16.92 -2.25 10.07
N TRP A 414 17.12 -2.99 8.97
CA TRP A 414 16.04 -3.50 8.11
C TRP A 414 14.94 -4.29 8.85
N ASP A 415 15.28 -5.00 9.92
CA ASP A 415 14.36 -5.85 10.68
C ASP A 415 13.35 -5.06 11.52
N ALA A 416 13.65 -3.79 11.81
CA ALA A 416 12.83 -2.88 12.59
C ALA A 416 12.59 -1.54 11.88
N ILE A 417 12.56 -1.55 10.54
CA ILE A 417 12.54 -0.35 9.70
C ILE A 417 11.40 0.63 10.00
N ASP A 418 10.32 0.12 10.56
CA ASP A 418 9.05 0.80 10.67
C ASP A 418 9.09 2.26 11.18
N PRO A 419 9.66 2.60 12.36
CA PRO A 419 9.69 3.99 12.83
C PRO A 419 10.59 4.90 11.97
N GLY A 420 11.56 4.32 11.26
CA GLY A 420 12.43 5.06 10.35
C GLY A 420 11.71 5.41 9.05
N PHE A 421 11.12 4.42 8.40
CA PHE A 421 10.51 4.61 7.10
C PHE A 421 9.11 5.20 7.19
N ASP A 422 8.25 4.71 8.07
CA ASP A 422 6.88 5.20 8.19
C ASP A 422 6.80 6.58 8.87
N ASP A 423 7.27 6.67 10.11
CA ASP A 423 7.12 7.90 10.89
C ASP A 423 8.05 9.00 10.35
N ASN A 424 9.37 8.76 10.32
CA ASN A 424 10.30 9.83 9.93
C ASN A 424 10.20 10.14 8.43
N PHE A 425 10.47 9.19 7.55
CA PHE A 425 10.40 9.44 6.11
C PHE A 425 8.98 9.78 5.66
N GLY A 426 7.99 8.98 6.05
CA GLY A 426 6.60 9.20 5.66
C GLY A 426 6.03 10.56 6.08
N HIS A 427 6.45 11.13 7.21
CA HIS A 427 6.04 12.49 7.58
C HIS A 427 6.85 13.56 6.86
N TYR A 428 8.18 13.58 7.00
CA TYR A 428 8.99 14.69 6.51
C TYR A 428 9.08 14.72 4.98
N ALA A 429 9.23 13.57 4.33
CA ALA A 429 9.35 13.51 2.88
C ALA A 429 8.02 13.84 2.18
N ALA A 430 6.86 13.51 2.77
CA ALA A 430 5.55 13.91 2.21
C ALA A 430 5.43 15.44 2.07
N ARG A 431 6.02 16.19 3.01
CA ARG A 431 6.02 17.66 2.98
C ARG A 431 7.08 18.19 2.04
N ALA A 432 8.25 17.54 2.01
CA ALA A 432 9.34 17.90 1.12
C ALA A 432 8.99 17.72 -0.36
N VAL A 433 8.31 16.62 -0.72
CA VAL A 433 7.86 16.37 -2.10
C VAL A 433 6.93 17.46 -2.57
N LYS A 434 5.88 17.78 -1.81
CA LYS A 434 4.94 18.88 -2.15
C LYS A 434 5.64 20.23 -2.32
N ALA A 435 6.59 20.54 -1.44
CA ALA A 435 7.37 21.77 -1.55
C ALA A 435 8.29 21.76 -2.80
N TRP A 436 8.85 20.59 -3.14
CA TRP A 436 9.69 20.42 -4.32
C TRP A 436 8.89 20.47 -5.63
N GLU A 437 7.67 19.94 -5.67
CA GLU A 437 6.74 20.11 -6.79
C GLU A 437 6.45 21.60 -7.05
N ALA A 438 6.18 22.36 -5.98
CA ALA A 438 5.93 23.79 -6.06
C ALA A 438 7.17 24.59 -6.49
N HIS A 439 8.37 24.14 -6.10
CA HIS A 439 9.65 24.79 -6.43
C HIS A 439 10.72 23.78 -6.89
N PRO A 440 10.67 23.30 -8.15
CA PRO A 440 11.56 22.24 -8.64
C PRO A 440 13.05 22.57 -8.58
N GLY A 441 13.38 23.86 -8.60
CA GLY A 441 14.75 24.37 -8.55
C GLY A 441 15.30 24.59 -7.13
N GLU A 442 14.52 24.37 -6.07
CA GLU A 442 14.93 24.63 -4.68
C GLU A 442 15.65 23.42 -4.05
N PRO A 443 16.97 23.50 -3.80
CA PRO A 443 17.72 22.35 -3.29
C PRO A 443 17.29 21.91 -1.89
N ALA A 444 16.83 22.82 -1.03
CA ALA A 444 16.44 22.46 0.34
C ALA A 444 15.30 21.43 0.36
N PHE A 445 14.29 21.60 -0.50
CA PHE A 445 13.14 20.69 -0.59
C PHE A 445 13.53 19.35 -1.22
N ARG A 446 14.27 19.42 -2.34
CA ARG A 446 14.82 18.25 -3.03
C ARG A 446 15.67 17.38 -2.10
N ASN A 447 16.62 17.98 -1.38
CA ASN A 447 17.57 17.24 -0.55
C ASN A 447 16.89 16.44 0.55
N VAL A 448 15.78 16.94 1.11
CA VAL A 448 14.99 16.19 2.08
C VAL A 448 14.26 15.04 1.37
N ALA A 449 13.47 15.30 0.34
CA ALA A 449 12.69 14.26 -0.35
C ALA A 449 13.57 13.15 -0.96
N GLU A 450 14.50 13.54 -1.85
CA GLU A 450 15.39 12.61 -2.55
C GLU A 450 16.40 11.96 -1.60
N GLY A 451 16.98 12.74 -0.67
CA GLY A 451 17.94 12.23 0.31
C GLY A 451 17.33 11.19 1.24
N GLY A 452 16.08 11.39 1.66
CA GLY A 452 15.31 10.40 2.41
C GLY A 452 15.08 9.13 1.60
N ALA A 453 14.65 9.25 0.35
CA ALA A 453 14.43 8.09 -0.52
C ALA A 453 15.72 7.28 -0.68
N ARG A 454 16.83 7.92 -1.05
CA ARG A 454 18.14 7.26 -1.20
C ARG A 454 18.65 6.60 0.08
N HIS A 455 18.28 7.14 1.25
CA HIS A 455 18.64 6.56 2.54
C HIS A 455 17.84 5.29 2.84
N TYR A 456 16.51 5.33 2.65
CA TYR A 456 15.63 4.24 3.10
C TYR A 456 15.40 3.14 2.06
N LEU A 457 15.44 3.41 0.74
CA LEU A 457 15.21 2.40 -0.30
C LEU A 457 16.04 1.11 -0.13
N PRO A 458 17.37 1.14 0.11
CA PRO A 458 18.12 -0.10 0.30
C PRO A 458 17.73 -0.85 1.59
N ILE A 459 17.44 -0.12 2.68
CA ILE A 459 17.02 -0.72 3.96
C ILE A 459 15.64 -1.36 3.82
N TRP A 460 14.75 -0.71 3.07
CA TRP A 460 13.40 -1.18 2.80
C TRP A 460 13.38 -2.40 1.89
N ARG A 461 14.25 -2.46 0.87
CA ARG A 461 14.49 -3.68 0.08
C ARG A 461 14.78 -4.87 0.99
N ASP A 462 15.74 -4.71 1.91
CA ASP A 462 16.10 -5.75 2.87
C ASP A 462 14.93 -6.11 3.79
N ALA A 463 14.16 -5.14 4.26
CA ALA A 463 12.99 -5.39 5.09
C ALA A 463 11.91 -6.22 4.37
N LEU A 464 11.58 -5.83 3.12
CA LEU A 464 10.57 -6.50 2.29
C LEU A 464 10.96 -7.91 1.89
N GLN A 465 12.25 -8.18 1.68
CA GLN A 465 12.73 -9.49 1.24
C GLN A 465 13.12 -10.42 2.40
N LEU A 466 13.47 -9.92 3.58
CA LEU A 466 13.96 -10.74 4.71
C LEU A 466 12.95 -10.90 5.85
N GLY A 467 11.75 -10.34 5.69
CA GLY A 467 10.67 -10.46 6.66
C GLY A 467 10.82 -9.51 7.83
N GLY A 468 11.24 -8.27 7.56
CA GLY A 468 11.31 -7.19 8.55
C GLY A 468 9.93 -6.78 9.09
N ASN A 469 9.93 -5.86 10.06
CA ASN A 469 8.71 -5.28 10.62
C ASN A 469 8.18 -4.15 9.72
N ILE A 470 7.01 -4.33 9.13
CA ILE A 470 6.41 -3.46 8.12
C ILE A 470 5.02 -3.01 8.61
N ALA A 471 4.84 -1.75 9.03
CA ALA A 471 3.51 -1.29 9.48
C ALA A 471 2.51 -1.20 8.33
N ALA A 472 1.23 -1.25 8.71
CA ALA A 472 0.15 -1.17 7.75
C ALA A 472 0.08 0.18 7.03
N ASP A 473 0.42 1.29 7.70
CA ASP A 473 0.34 2.64 7.15
C ASP A 473 1.61 3.12 6.42
N GLN A 474 2.62 2.26 6.27
CA GLN A 474 3.77 2.49 5.38
C GLN A 474 3.38 2.78 3.93
N VAL A 475 2.15 2.46 3.52
CA VAL A 475 1.59 2.81 2.20
C VAL A 475 1.66 4.31 1.92
N ARG A 476 1.71 5.17 2.95
CA ARG A 476 1.96 6.62 2.77
C ARG A 476 3.28 6.85 2.03
N CYS A 477 4.29 6.04 2.32
CA CYS A 477 5.62 6.14 1.73
C CYS A 477 5.61 5.71 0.26
N TRP A 478 4.64 4.89 -0.15
CA TRP A 478 4.55 4.44 -1.54
C TRP A 478 4.20 5.60 -2.46
N LYS A 479 3.19 6.39 -2.08
CA LYS A 479 2.85 7.64 -2.77
C LYS A 479 4.05 8.58 -2.83
N ILE A 480 4.74 8.78 -1.70
CA ILE A 480 5.92 9.66 -1.63
C ILE A 480 7.00 9.19 -2.59
N LEU A 481 7.32 7.90 -2.62
CA LEU A 481 8.33 7.35 -3.52
C LEU A 481 7.94 7.46 -4.99
N ARG A 482 6.67 7.22 -5.33
CA ARG A 482 6.13 7.46 -6.66
C ARG A 482 6.33 8.92 -7.09
N ASP A 483 5.91 9.86 -6.24
CA ASP A 483 6.01 11.29 -6.53
C ASP A 483 7.50 11.74 -6.61
N VAL A 484 8.39 11.20 -5.76
CA VAL A 484 9.85 11.41 -5.88
C VAL A 484 10.38 10.87 -7.21
N ALA A 485 9.94 9.70 -7.66
CA ALA A 485 10.38 9.11 -8.92
C ALA A 485 9.90 9.90 -10.15
N ALA A 486 8.76 10.61 -10.03
CA ALA A 486 8.31 11.55 -11.05
C ALA A 486 9.24 12.80 -11.13
N LEU A 487 9.68 13.32 -9.98
CA LEU A 487 10.59 14.49 -9.90
C LEU A 487 12.06 14.14 -10.18
N GLU A 488 12.50 12.92 -9.85
CA GLU A 488 13.84 12.38 -10.10
C GLU A 488 13.76 11.05 -10.85
N PRO A 489 13.64 11.08 -12.19
CA PRO A 489 13.44 9.89 -13.00
C PRO A 489 14.54 8.83 -12.87
N SER A 490 15.75 9.18 -12.40
CA SER A 490 16.81 8.20 -12.17
C SER A 490 16.47 7.17 -11.09
N LEU A 491 15.50 7.46 -10.22
CA LEU A 491 15.02 6.55 -9.18
C LEU A 491 13.88 5.63 -9.64
N LYS A 492 13.25 5.88 -10.80
CA LYS A 492 12.11 5.08 -11.31
C LYS A 492 12.35 3.57 -11.28
N PRO A 493 13.48 3.02 -11.77
CA PRO A 493 13.68 1.57 -11.78
C PRO A 493 13.66 0.94 -10.39
N GLU A 494 14.31 1.58 -9.42
CA GLU A 494 14.39 1.09 -8.04
C GLU A 494 13.06 1.26 -7.29
N VAL A 495 12.39 2.40 -7.48
CA VAL A 495 11.06 2.64 -6.90
C VAL A 495 10.05 1.64 -7.45
N ARG A 496 10.04 1.41 -8.77
CA ARG A 496 9.16 0.42 -9.42
C ARG A 496 9.31 -0.97 -8.81
N GLU A 497 10.55 -1.45 -8.69
CA GLU A 497 10.87 -2.75 -8.10
C GLU A 497 10.31 -2.84 -6.67
N LEU A 498 10.58 -1.83 -5.84
CA LEU A 498 10.22 -1.89 -4.42
C LEU A 498 8.72 -1.71 -4.18
N LEU A 499 8.03 -0.89 -4.97
CA LEU A 499 6.58 -0.76 -4.90
C LEU A 499 5.86 -2.07 -5.30
N TYR A 500 6.35 -2.76 -6.33
CA TYR A 500 5.85 -4.10 -6.69
C TYR A 500 6.02 -5.09 -5.53
N LEU A 501 7.22 -5.14 -4.94
CA LEU A 501 7.52 -6.01 -3.81
C LEU A 501 6.70 -5.67 -2.56
N ALA A 502 6.45 -4.39 -2.32
CA ALA A 502 5.66 -3.90 -1.20
C ALA A 502 4.17 -4.26 -1.36
N ALA A 503 3.61 -4.07 -2.54
CA ALA A 503 2.23 -4.47 -2.86
C ALA A 503 2.01 -5.95 -2.57
N ARG A 504 2.93 -6.81 -3.04
CA ARG A 504 2.86 -8.27 -2.80
C ARG A 504 3.04 -8.64 -1.34
N ASN A 505 4.01 -8.01 -0.65
CA ASN A 505 4.22 -8.20 0.79
C ASN A 505 2.98 -7.84 1.60
N HIS A 506 2.36 -6.69 1.34
CA HIS A 506 1.17 -6.26 2.05
C HIS A 506 -0.05 -7.11 1.70
N TYR A 507 -0.24 -7.44 0.41
CA TYR A 507 -1.32 -8.32 -0.02
C TYR A 507 -1.26 -9.66 0.72
N ARG A 508 -0.09 -10.31 0.80
CA ARG A 508 0.03 -11.59 1.51
C ARG A 508 0.05 -11.44 3.02
N GLY A 509 0.74 -10.44 3.56
CA GLY A 509 1.01 -10.32 4.99
C GLY A 509 -0.15 -9.75 5.80
N GLN A 510 -1.11 -9.06 5.17
CA GLN A 510 -2.24 -8.42 5.88
C GLN A 510 -3.55 -9.22 5.86
N GLN A 511 -3.55 -10.40 5.25
CA GLN A 511 -4.72 -11.28 5.29
C GLN A 511 -4.79 -12.02 6.63
N TYR A 512 -5.96 -12.04 7.27
CA TYR A 512 -6.23 -12.86 8.44
C TYR A 512 -6.59 -14.31 8.04
N SER A 513 -6.61 -15.20 9.04
CA SER A 513 -6.97 -16.62 8.87
C SER A 513 -8.34 -16.87 8.24
N ASP A 514 -9.31 -15.99 8.44
CA ASP A 514 -10.66 -16.10 7.86
C ASP A 514 -10.73 -15.65 6.39
N GLY A 515 -9.59 -15.24 5.80
CA GLY A 515 -9.49 -14.77 4.42
C GLY A 515 -9.83 -13.28 4.25
N THR A 516 -10.14 -12.56 5.34
CA THR A 516 -10.39 -11.12 5.28
C THR A 516 -9.08 -10.37 5.40
N TRP A 517 -8.95 -9.25 4.68
CA TRP A 517 -7.83 -8.32 4.84
C TRP A 517 -8.14 -7.27 5.89
N GLY A 518 -7.11 -6.80 6.57
CA GLY A 518 -7.20 -5.64 7.45
C GLY A 518 -5.88 -4.92 7.61
N ASP A 519 -5.93 -3.67 8.06
CA ASP A 519 -4.72 -2.88 8.34
C ASP A 519 -4.02 -3.47 9.57
N VAL A 520 -3.01 -4.31 9.32
CA VAL A 520 -2.18 -4.97 10.33
C VAL A 520 -0.73 -4.95 9.91
N THR A 521 0.16 -4.71 10.87
CA THR A 521 1.61 -4.79 10.70
C THR A 521 2.02 -6.21 10.31
N ILE A 522 3.04 -6.30 9.45
CA ILE A 522 3.60 -7.56 8.97
C ILE A 522 4.95 -7.79 9.64
N TYR A 523 5.19 -9.02 10.10
CA TYR A 523 6.49 -9.44 10.60
C TYR A 523 6.75 -10.87 10.16
N GLN A 524 7.92 -11.13 9.56
CA GLN A 524 8.25 -12.43 8.96
C GLN A 524 7.18 -12.91 7.95
N PHE A 525 6.61 -11.97 7.19
CA PHE A 525 5.56 -12.19 6.18
C PHE A 525 4.18 -12.57 6.74
N ASP A 526 4.02 -12.60 8.06
CA ASP A 526 2.77 -12.89 8.75
C ASP A 526 2.16 -11.66 9.43
N PRO A 527 0.83 -11.60 9.56
CA PRO A 527 0.17 -10.53 10.30
C PRO A 527 0.55 -10.61 11.78
N LYS A 528 1.07 -9.50 12.31
CA LYS A 528 1.45 -9.39 13.72
C LYS A 528 0.31 -8.82 14.54
N ALA A 529 -0.34 -9.68 15.31
CA ALA A 529 -1.35 -9.25 16.28
C ALA A 529 -0.73 -8.71 17.58
N TYR A 530 -1.47 -7.85 18.28
CA TYR A 530 -1.17 -7.37 19.66
C TYR A 530 0.05 -6.45 19.81
N LEU A 531 0.34 -5.60 18.82
CA LEU A 531 1.30 -4.51 19.00
C LEU A 531 0.78 -3.47 20.00
N GLU A 532 1.66 -2.96 20.87
CA GLU A 532 1.33 -2.00 21.94
C GLU A 532 0.95 -0.60 21.41
N VAL A 533 1.20 -0.31 20.12
CA VAL A 533 0.98 1.00 19.48
C VAL A 533 0.53 0.80 18.02
N GLY A 534 -0.40 1.63 17.53
CA GLY A 534 -0.62 1.87 16.09
C GLY A 534 -1.76 1.10 15.43
N ASP A 535 -1.83 -0.22 15.59
CA ASP A 535 -2.78 -1.04 14.84
C ASP A 535 -4.07 -1.29 15.64
N LEU A 536 -5.12 -0.54 15.35
CA LEU A 536 -6.47 -1.05 15.60
C LEU A 536 -6.85 -1.91 14.40
N PRO A 537 -6.75 -3.26 14.48
CA PRO A 537 -7.09 -4.13 13.37
C PRO A 537 -8.52 -3.83 12.90
N GLY A 538 -8.64 -3.62 11.60
CA GLY A 538 -9.82 -2.99 11.03
C GLY A 538 -9.85 -3.13 9.52
N ILE A 539 -10.77 -2.38 8.93
CA ILE A 539 -10.93 -2.31 7.49
C ILE A 539 -9.58 -2.04 6.80
N ALA A 540 -9.33 -2.70 5.66
CA ALA A 540 -8.06 -2.64 4.93
C ALA A 540 -7.88 -1.32 4.17
N ARG A 541 -7.99 -0.19 4.87
CA ARG A 541 -7.91 1.15 4.28
C ARG A 541 -6.56 1.34 3.61
N ASN A 542 -5.49 1.15 4.37
CA ASN A 542 -4.15 1.44 3.91
C ASN A 542 -3.78 0.53 2.73
N LEU A 543 -4.15 -0.75 2.78
CA LEU A 543 -3.90 -1.66 1.67
C LEU A 543 -4.62 -1.26 0.38
N VAL A 544 -5.91 -0.92 0.47
CA VAL A 544 -6.68 -0.49 -0.71
C VAL A 544 -6.10 0.81 -1.29
N GLU A 545 -5.72 1.75 -0.43
CA GLU A 545 -5.07 3.01 -0.84
C GLU A 545 -3.69 2.76 -1.46
N GLY A 546 -2.87 1.89 -0.86
CA GLY A 546 -1.55 1.52 -1.36
C GLY A 546 -1.60 0.81 -2.71
N LEU A 547 -2.49 -0.18 -2.88
CA LEU A 547 -2.65 -0.88 -4.17
C LEU A 547 -3.10 0.07 -5.28
N ALA A 548 -3.89 1.10 -4.95
CA ALA A 548 -4.24 2.15 -5.90
C ALA A 548 -3.02 3.02 -6.27
N PHE A 549 -2.16 3.40 -5.32
CA PHE A 549 -0.93 4.15 -5.63
C PHE A 549 0.06 3.37 -6.50
N VAL A 550 0.09 2.05 -6.35
CA VAL A 550 0.98 1.16 -7.11
C VAL A 550 0.48 0.95 -8.54
N TYR A 551 -0.83 1.03 -8.77
CA TYR A 551 -1.41 0.92 -10.12
C TYR A 551 -1.15 2.19 -10.93
N GLU A 552 0.10 2.36 -11.39
CA GLU A 552 0.61 3.56 -12.05
C GLU A 552 1.26 3.20 -13.39
N ASP A 553 0.76 3.78 -14.48
CA ASP A 553 1.25 3.53 -15.84
C ASP A 553 2.70 4.03 -16.01
N ASP A 554 3.03 5.15 -15.36
CA ASP A 554 4.32 5.84 -15.48
C ASP A 554 5.51 5.10 -14.84
N LEU A 555 5.20 4.05 -14.07
CA LEU A 555 6.11 3.08 -13.49
C LEU A 555 5.95 1.67 -14.10
N ASP A 556 5.15 1.49 -15.17
CA ASP A 556 4.82 0.18 -15.75
C ASP A 556 4.15 -0.80 -14.74
N LEU A 557 3.43 -0.29 -13.74
CA LEU A 557 2.81 -1.09 -12.68
C LEU A 557 1.29 -1.20 -12.78
N ALA A 558 0.66 -0.51 -13.74
CA ALA A 558 -0.75 -0.64 -14.07
C ALA A 558 -1.06 -1.97 -14.81
N THR A 559 -0.78 -3.10 -14.15
CA THR A 559 -0.91 -4.44 -14.71
C THR A 559 -2.22 -5.12 -14.29
N ASP A 560 -2.59 -6.16 -15.04
CA ASP A 560 -3.74 -7.00 -14.71
C ASP A 560 -3.60 -7.69 -13.34
N GLU A 561 -2.38 -8.04 -12.95
CA GLU A 561 -2.07 -8.56 -11.62
C GLU A 561 -2.44 -7.53 -10.55
N GLN A 562 -1.91 -6.30 -10.64
CA GLN A 562 -2.18 -5.28 -9.62
C GLN A 562 -3.67 -4.94 -9.53
N ARG A 563 -4.37 -4.92 -10.67
CA ARG A 563 -5.83 -4.76 -10.69
C ARG A 563 -6.56 -5.93 -10.03
N ALA A 564 -6.10 -7.16 -10.19
CA ALA A 564 -6.68 -8.33 -9.54
C ALA A 564 -6.40 -8.35 -8.03
N LEU A 565 -5.20 -7.93 -7.59
CA LEU A 565 -4.89 -7.76 -6.16
C LEU A 565 -5.79 -6.70 -5.52
N PHE A 566 -5.93 -5.52 -6.15
CA PHE A 566 -6.85 -4.47 -5.70
C PHE A 566 -8.30 -4.98 -5.62
N THR A 567 -8.78 -5.60 -6.69
CA THR A 567 -10.17 -6.10 -6.79
C THR A 567 -10.46 -7.15 -5.72
N SER A 568 -9.49 -8.03 -5.44
CA SER A 568 -9.56 -9.03 -4.37
C SER A 568 -9.79 -8.39 -3.01
N VAL A 569 -8.94 -7.42 -2.63
CA VAL A 569 -9.00 -6.76 -1.32
C VAL A 569 -10.26 -5.89 -1.22
N PHE A 570 -10.60 -5.15 -2.27
CA PHE A 570 -11.79 -4.29 -2.30
C PHE A 570 -13.08 -5.10 -2.12
N ARG A 571 -13.29 -6.14 -2.94
CA ARG A 571 -14.52 -6.95 -2.87
C ARG A 571 -14.61 -7.72 -1.55
N SER A 572 -13.50 -8.31 -1.09
CA SER A 572 -13.44 -8.94 0.24
C SER A 572 -13.79 -7.94 1.36
N SER A 573 -13.28 -6.71 1.26
CA SER A 573 -13.57 -5.66 2.24
C SER A 573 -15.05 -5.24 2.21
N ARG A 574 -15.64 -5.12 1.02
CA ARG A 574 -17.08 -4.88 0.87
C ARG A 574 -17.90 -5.99 1.51
N ASP A 575 -17.59 -7.23 1.19
CA ASP A 575 -18.39 -8.37 1.64
C ASP A 575 -18.30 -8.58 3.17
N HIS A 576 -17.14 -8.28 3.78
CA HIS A 576 -16.94 -8.46 5.23
C HIS A 576 -17.36 -7.24 6.07
N TYR A 577 -16.97 -6.03 5.68
CA TYR A 577 -17.10 -4.83 6.52
C TYR A 577 -18.37 -4.01 6.24
N LYS A 578 -18.98 -4.12 5.07
CA LYS A 578 -20.19 -3.34 4.72
C LYS A 578 -21.38 -3.77 5.56
N ARG A 579 -22.16 -2.78 6.01
CA ARG A 579 -23.43 -2.91 6.72
C ARG A 579 -24.46 -2.01 6.03
N GLU A 580 -25.69 -1.99 6.53
CA GLU A 580 -26.82 -1.32 5.89
C GLU A 580 -26.59 0.18 5.61
N TYR A 581 -25.85 0.89 6.48
CA TYR A 581 -25.66 2.34 6.38
C TYR A 581 -24.19 2.78 6.29
N GLY A 582 -23.24 1.85 6.38
CA GLY A 582 -21.82 2.19 6.28
C GLY A 582 -20.93 0.98 6.44
N TYR A 583 -19.64 1.22 6.63
CA TYR A 583 -18.66 0.16 6.87
C TYR A 583 -18.19 0.16 8.32
N LEU A 584 -17.96 -1.04 8.85
CA LEU A 584 -17.25 -1.23 10.10
C LEU A 584 -15.83 -0.67 10.01
N SER A 585 -15.40 0.04 11.06
CA SER A 585 -14.00 0.47 11.17
C SER A 585 -13.10 -0.60 11.78
N THR A 586 -13.68 -1.59 12.48
CA THR A 586 -12.96 -2.66 13.19
C THR A 586 -13.18 -4.00 12.53
N ARG A 587 -12.26 -4.95 12.79
CA ARG A 587 -12.33 -6.33 12.27
C ARG A 587 -13.67 -7.01 12.54
N THR A 588 -14.20 -6.84 13.75
CA THR A 588 -15.45 -7.45 14.19
C THR A 588 -16.50 -6.40 14.52
N GLU A 589 -17.76 -6.78 14.30
CA GLU A 589 -18.91 -6.01 14.76
C GLU A 589 -18.95 -6.02 16.30
N ARG A 590 -19.13 -4.84 16.89
CA ARG A 590 -19.30 -4.67 18.33
C ARG A 590 -20.77 -4.84 18.70
N ALA A 591 -21.03 -5.37 19.90
CA ALA A 591 -22.40 -5.47 20.42
C ALA A 591 -23.07 -4.08 20.65
N GLY A 592 -22.27 -3.03 20.82
CA GLY A 592 -22.71 -1.64 20.98
C GLY A 592 -22.58 -0.82 19.69
N ALA A 593 -22.10 0.42 19.83
CA ALA A 593 -21.95 1.35 18.72
C ALA A 593 -20.86 0.91 17.73
N ASN A 594 -21.19 1.00 16.44
CA ASN A 594 -20.31 0.73 15.31
C ASN A 594 -20.28 1.97 14.38
N PRO A 595 -19.38 2.94 14.62
CA PRO A 595 -19.32 4.16 13.80
C PRO A 595 -19.07 3.87 12.31
N ALA A 596 -19.81 4.55 11.43
CA ALA A 596 -19.77 4.39 9.97
C ALA A 596 -18.51 4.96 9.27
N GLY A 597 -17.51 5.38 10.04
CA GLY A 597 -16.25 5.95 9.54
C GLY A 597 -15.44 5.04 8.61
N GLY A 598 -15.72 3.73 8.58
CA GLY A 598 -15.02 2.79 7.70
C GLY A 598 -15.21 3.11 6.21
N GLY A 599 -16.37 3.67 5.83
CA GLY A 599 -16.66 3.97 4.43
C GLY A 599 -15.78 5.10 3.90
N VAL A 600 -15.68 6.18 4.67
CA VAL A 600 -14.79 7.33 4.35
C VAL A 600 -13.33 6.89 4.26
N ARG A 601 -12.92 5.94 5.11
CA ARG A 601 -11.58 5.35 5.06
C ARG A 601 -11.32 4.64 3.73
N LEU A 602 -12.15 3.68 3.35
CA LEU A 602 -11.97 2.96 2.07
C LEU A 602 -12.09 3.87 0.85
N ALA A 603 -12.96 4.88 0.91
CA ALA A 603 -13.22 5.77 -0.20
C ALA A 603 -11.94 6.51 -0.69
N ALA A 604 -10.94 6.73 0.17
CA ALA A 604 -9.64 7.29 -0.22
C ALA A 604 -8.95 6.45 -1.32
N GLY A 605 -8.84 5.14 -1.12
CA GLY A 605 -8.24 4.24 -2.12
C GLY A 605 -9.15 4.01 -3.33
N MET A 606 -10.47 4.08 -3.18
CA MET A 606 -11.40 4.03 -4.31
C MET A 606 -11.22 5.23 -5.24
N VAL A 607 -11.14 6.44 -4.69
CA VAL A 607 -10.92 7.67 -5.46
C VAL A 607 -9.54 7.66 -6.12
N GLU A 608 -8.50 7.24 -5.43
CA GLU A 608 -7.16 7.08 -6.04
C GLU A 608 -7.21 6.11 -7.23
N MET A 609 -7.82 4.93 -7.06
CA MET A 609 -7.93 3.97 -8.15
C MET A 609 -8.76 4.53 -9.31
N LEU A 610 -9.81 5.32 -9.05
CA LEU A 610 -10.57 6.01 -10.09
C LEU A 610 -9.74 7.03 -10.88
N HIS A 611 -8.82 7.74 -10.22
CA HIS A 611 -7.85 8.60 -10.91
C HIS A 611 -7.00 7.78 -11.87
N GLN A 612 -6.41 6.69 -11.38
CA GLN A 612 -5.52 5.85 -12.19
C GLN A 612 -6.24 5.14 -13.34
N LEU A 613 -7.53 4.84 -13.16
CA LEU A 613 -8.36 4.28 -14.22
C LEU A 613 -8.76 5.31 -15.30
N GLY A 614 -8.78 6.61 -14.96
CA GLY A 614 -9.32 7.69 -15.78
C GLY A 614 -8.44 8.19 -16.93
N ASP A 615 -7.18 7.77 -17.01
CA ASP A 615 -6.20 8.26 -18.00
C ASP A 615 -6.04 7.35 -19.23
N GLU A 616 -7.09 7.23 -20.06
CA GLU A 616 -6.92 6.67 -21.43
C GLU A 616 -6.69 7.74 -22.50
N SER A 617 -6.62 9.02 -22.13
CA SER A 617 -6.53 10.12 -23.11
C SER A 617 -5.92 11.41 -22.56
N ARG A 618 -4.62 11.39 -22.21
CA ARG A 618 -3.76 12.59 -22.19
C ARG A 618 -2.53 12.37 -23.06
#